data_AF-A0A077XX84-F1
#
_entry.id   AF-A0A077XX84-F1
#
_cell.length_a   1.000
_cell.length_b   1.000
_cell.length_c   1.000
_cell.angle_alpha   90.00
_cell.angle_beta   90.00
_cell.angle_gamma   90.00
#
_symmetry.space_group_name_H-M   'P 1'
#
loop_
_entity.id
_entity.type
_entity.pdbx_description
1 polymer ?
#
loop_
_entity_poly.entity_id
_entity_poly.type
_entity_poly.pdbx_seq_one_letter_code
_entity_poly.pdbx_strand_id
1 'polypeptide(L)'
;MIFVLKRKWDAEAVRMYQQEQVEGLKNQLEGLENQLQEAKEAVVIAKAEGERKKALEAALEFKKMGLPIADIAKGTGLSIDEIEKLK
;
A
#
# COMPACT_ATOMS: atom_id res chain seq x y z
N MET A 1 57.52 -18.81 5.37
CA MET A 1 56.71 -17.57 5.25
C MET A 1 55.51 -17.68 4.29
N ILE A 2 55.60 -18.42 3.18
CA ILE A 2 54.57 -18.44 2.10
C ILE A 2 53.21 -19.04 2.51
N PHE A 3 53.21 -20.08 3.36
CA PHE A 3 51.97 -20.75 3.80
C PHE A 3 51.03 -19.89 4.65
N VAL A 4 51.56 -18.87 5.36
CA VAL A 4 50.75 -17.99 6.22
C VAL A 4 49.98 -16.96 5.40
N LEU A 5 50.54 -16.49 4.28
CA LEU A 5 49.85 -15.56 3.38
C LEU A 5 48.69 -16.22 2.64
N LYS A 6 48.84 -17.49 2.21
CA LYS A 6 47.79 -18.24 1.51
C LYS A 6 46.51 -18.36 2.35
N ARG A 7 46.62 -18.75 3.63
CA ARG A 7 45.47 -18.89 4.54
C ARG A 7 44.75 -17.58 4.85
N LYS A 8 45.46 -16.44 4.85
CA LYS A 8 44.82 -15.13 5.04
C LYS A 8 43.96 -14.77 3.82
N TRP A 9 44.48 -15.01 2.62
CA TRP A 9 43.71 -14.84 1.38
C TRP A 9 42.49 -15.76 1.30
N ASP A 10 42.61 -17.02 1.73
CA ASP A 10 41.46 -17.94 1.81
C ASP A 10 40.40 -17.44 2.81
N ALA A 11 40.81 -16.88 3.97
CA ALA A 11 39.88 -16.33 4.96
C ALA A 11 39.22 -15.02 4.50
N GLU A 12 39.94 -14.15 3.78
CA GLU A 12 39.40 -12.92 3.21
C GLU A 12 38.43 -13.19 2.05
N ALA A 13 38.75 -14.17 1.19
CA ALA A 13 37.86 -14.59 0.11
C ALA A 13 36.52 -15.12 0.63
N VAL A 14 36.55 -15.93 1.69
CA VAL A 14 35.32 -16.44 2.34
C VAL A 14 34.50 -15.30 2.95
N ARG A 15 35.15 -14.30 3.55
CA ARG A 15 34.46 -13.13 4.12
C ARG A 15 33.82 -12.25 3.04
N MET A 16 34.50 -12.00 1.93
CA MET A 16 33.95 -11.25 0.81
C MET A 16 32.72 -11.96 0.22
N TYR A 17 32.81 -13.28 0.01
CA TYR A 17 31.68 -14.06 -0.50
C TYR A 17 30.48 -14.04 0.46
N GLN A 18 30.75 -14.09 1.76
CA GLN A 18 29.71 -14.02 2.78
C GLN A 18 29.09 -12.62 2.88
N GLN A 19 29.88 -11.55 2.69
CA GLN A 19 29.36 -10.18 2.63
C GLN A 19 28.51 -9.95 1.39
N GLU A 20 28.95 -10.42 0.22
CA GLU A 20 28.20 -10.28 -1.04
C GLU A 20 26.82 -10.96 -0.96
N GLN A 21 26.76 -12.15 -0.33
CA GLN A 21 25.49 -12.84 -0.08
C GLN A 21 24.57 -12.06 0.85
N VAL A 22 25.12 -11.48 1.93
CA VAL A 22 24.35 -10.68 2.89
C VAL A 22 23.86 -9.38 2.25
N GLU A 23 24.65 -8.77 1.39
CA GLU A 23 24.30 -7.55 0.67
C GLU A 23 23.22 -7.81 -0.39
N GLY A 24 23.31 -8.93 -1.11
CA GLY A 24 22.24 -9.39 -2.00
C GLY A 24 20.93 -9.64 -1.27
N LEU A 25 20.98 -10.31 -0.11
CA LEU A 25 19.80 -10.55 0.75
C LEU A 25 19.20 -9.24 1.27
N LYS A 26 20.02 -8.26 1.66
CA LYS A 26 19.56 -6.93 2.10
C LYS A 26 18.85 -6.18 0.98
N ASN A 27 19.43 -6.14 -0.22
CA ASN A 27 18.80 -5.49 -1.37
C ASN A 27 17.45 -6.13 -1.75
N GLN A 28 17.34 -7.46 -1.63
CA GLN A 28 16.07 -8.16 -1.83
C GLN A 28 15.05 -7.78 -0.75
N LEU A 29 15.48 -7.75 0.52
CA LEU A 29 14.61 -7.38 1.63
C LEU A 29 14.08 -5.95 1.48
N GLU A 30 14.95 -5.01 1.13
CA GLU A 30 14.59 -3.60 0.91
C GLU A 30 13.60 -3.45 -0.26
N GLY A 31 13.80 -4.20 -1.35
CA GLY A 31 12.84 -4.24 -2.46
C GLY A 31 11.46 -4.76 -2.04
N LEU A 32 11.42 -5.82 -1.22
CA LEU A 32 10.19 -6.38 -0.67
C LEU A 32 9.48 -5.41 0.30
N GLU A 33 10.24 -4.70 1.13
CA GLU A 33 9.70 -3.70 2.05
C GLU A 33 9.05 -2.53 1.30
N ASN A 34 9.71 -2.02 0.26
CA ASN A 34 9.15 -0.98 -0.60
C ASN A 34 7.85 -1.43 -1.28
N GLN A 35 7.85 -2.64 -1.87
CA GLN A 35 6.64 -3.22 -2.48
C GLN A 35 5.50 -3.40 -1.49
N LEU A 36 5.81 -3.83 -0.26
CA LEU A 36 4.81 -3.99 0.79
C LEU A 36 4.23 -2.64 1.22
N GLN A 37 5.05 -1.60 1.28
CA GLN A 37 4.62 -0.27 1.64
C GLN A 37 3.72 0.32 0.54
N GLU A 38 4.13 0.23 -0.73
CA GLU A 38 3.31 0.65 -1.88
C GLU A 38 1.97 -0.11 -1.92
N ALA A 39 1.98 -1.42 -1.67
CA ALA A 39 0.76 -2.22 -1.64
C ALA A 39 -0.17 -1.80 -0.49
N LYS A 40 0.37 -1.48 0.69
CA LYS A 40 -0.43 -0.98 1.82
C LYS A 40 -1.06 0.37 1.47
N GLU A 41 -0.29 1.30 0.91
CA GLU A 41 -0.81 2.62 0.50
C GLU A 41 -1.90 2.47 -0.57
N ALA A 42 -1.67 1.63 -1.58
CA ALA A 42 -2.67 1.36 -2.62
C ALA A 42 -3.96 0.75 -2.05
N VAL A 43 -3.87 -0.17 -1.09
CA VAL A 43 -5.06 -0.76 -0.45
C VAL A 43 -5.83 0.26 0.39
N VAL A 44 -5.13 1.16 1.09
CA VAL A 44 -5.77 2.22 1.88
C VAL A 44 -6.51 3.19 0.96
N ILE A 45 -5.88 3.63 -0.13
CA ILE A 45 -6.48 4.52 -1.12
C ILE A 45 -7.69 3.83 -1.77
N ALA A 46 -7.54 2.58 -2.23
CA ALA A 46 -8.62 1.83 -2.87
C ALA A 46 -9.82 1.59 -1.94
N LYS A 47 -9.59 1.36 -0.64
CA LYS A 47 -10.67 1.26 0.35
C LYS A 47 -11.37 2.60 0.53
N ALA A 48 -10.64 3.68 0.71
CA ALA A 48 -11.22 5.02 0.87
C ALA A 48 -12.04 5.44 -0.37
N GLU A 49 -11.52 5.19 -1.58
CA GLU A 49 -12.26 5.44 -2.81
C GLU A 49 -13.48 4.53 -2.95
N GLY A 50 -13.37 3.26 -2.57
CA GLY A 50 -14.48 2.31 -2.60
C GLY A 50 -15.61 2.68 -1.63
N GLU A 51 -15.28 3.11 -0.42
CA GLU A 51 -16.26 3.59 0.57
C GLU A 51 -16.95 4.87 0.10
N ARG A 52 -16.19 5.80 -0.48
CA ARG A 52 -16.77 7.02 -1.10
C ARG A 52 -17.70 6.69 -2.26
N LYS A 53 -17.29 5.80 -3.17
CA LYS A 53 -18.15 5.36 -4.28
C LYS A 53 -19.43 4.69 -3.80
N LYS A 54 -19.34 3.79 -2.81
CA LYS A 54 -20.51 3.16 -2.20
C LYS A 54 -21.46 4.17 -1.57
N ALA A 55 -20.94 5.19 -0.88
CA ALA A 55 -21.78 6.24 -0.30
C ALA A 55 -22.51 7.05 -1.39
N LEU A 56 -21.84 7.35 -2.51
CA LEU A 56 -22.44 8.05 -3.66
C LEU A 56 -23.49 7.18 -4.38
N GLU A 57 -23.20 5.89 -4.60
CA GLU A 57 -24.14 4.95 -5.20
C GLU A 57 -25.39 4.77 -4.33
N ALA A 58 -25.20 4.60 -3.02
CA ALA A 58 -26.31 4.53 -2.06
C ALA A 58 -27.14 5.82 -2.09
N ALA A 59 -26.51 7.00 -2.08
CA ALA A 59 -27.23 8.27 -2.18
C ALA A 59 -28.03 8.39 -3.49
N LEU A 60 -27.48 7.92 -4.61
CA LEU A 60 -28.16 7.88 -5.90
C LEU A 60 -29.37 6.93 -5.89
N GLU A 61 -29.22 5.74 -5.31
CA GLU A 61 -30.32 4.78 -5.14
C GLU A 61 -31.43 5.35 -4.25
N PHE A 62 -31.09 5.96 -3.12
CA PHE A 62 -32.08 6.59 -2.26
C PHE A 62 -32.81 7.76 -2.94
N LYS A 63 -32.11 8.54 -3.77
CA LYS A 63 -32.72 9.60 -4.59
C LYS A 63 -33.71 9.00 -5.61
N LYS A 64 -33.37 7.87 -6.24
CA LYS A 64 -34.28 7.14 -7.14
C LYS A 64 -35.50 6.55 -6.41
N MET A 65 -35.34 6.13 -5.15
CA MET A 65 -36.43 5.67 -4.30
C MET A 65 -37.32 6.80 -3.76
N GLY A 66 -36.96 8.06 -3.98
CA GLY A 66 -37.75 9.22 -3.54
C GLY A 66 -37.58 9.56 -2.05
N LEU A 67 -36.48 9.13 -1.41
CA LEU A 67 -36.22 9.52 -0.02
C LEU A 67 -35.89 11.02 0.09
N PRO A 68 -36.25 11.67 1.21
CA PRO A 68 -35.86 13.05 1.47
C PRO A 68 -34.34 13.19 1.50
N ILE A 69 -33.81 14.21 0.80
CA ILE A 69 -32.36 14.48 0.70
C ILE A 69 -31.73 14.64 2.10
N ALA A 70 -32.47 15.19 3.06
CA ALA A 70 -32.02 15.35 4.44
C ALA A 70 -31.76 14.01 5.16
N ASP A 71 -32.57 12.98 4.88
CA ASP A 71 -32.39 11.65 5.48
C ASP A 71 -31.28 10.86 4.77
N ILE A 72 -31.12 11.07 3.45
CA ILE A 72 -30.00 10.53 2.68
C ILE A 72 -28.67 11.10 3.18
N ALA A 73 -28.62 12.41 3.43
CA ALA A 73 -27.45 13.09 3.99
C ALA A 73 -27.06 12.51 5.36
N LYS A 74 -28.05 12.26 6.23
CA LYS A 74 -27.82 11.60 7.53
C LYS A 74 -27.33 10.16 7.39
N GLY A 75 -27.88 9.38 6.45
CA GLY A 75 -27.54 7.96 6.27
C GLY A 75 -26.21 7.71 5.57
N THR A 76 -25.78 8.62 4.69
CA THR A 76 -24.56 8.47 3.88
C THR A 76 -23.40 9.34 4.36
N GLY A 77 -23.68 10.34 5.21
CA GLY A 77 -22.68 11.33 5.67
C GLY A 77 -22.24 12.30 4.58
N LEU A 78 -22.92 12.31 3.43
CA LEU A 78 -22.70 13.26 2.34
C LEU A 78 -23.43 14.58 2.59
N SER A 79 -22.88 15.67 2.05
CA SER A 79 -23.54 16.97 2.15
C SER A 79 -24.77 17.01 1.25
N ILE A 80 -25.79 17.77 1.67
CA ILE A 80 -27.03 17.97 0.89
C ILE A 80 -26.71 18.46 -0.53
N ASP A 81 -25.73 19.35 -0.66
CA ASP A 81 -25.26 19.90 -1.95
C ASP A 81 -24.65 18.83 -2.87
N GLU A 82 -23.93 17.84 -2.31
CA GLU A 82 -23.36 16.72 -3.07
C GLU A 82 -24.47 15.77 -3.57
N ILE A 83 -25.49 15.52 -2.75
CA ILE A 83 -26.64 14.67 -3.10
C ILE A 83 -27.56 15.38 -4.12
N GLU A 84 -27.66 16.69 -4.06
CA GLU A 84 -28.42 17.47 -5.05
C GLU A 84 -27.73 17.44 -6.42
N LYS A 85 -26.39 17.57 -6.43
CA LYS A 85 -25.54 17.47 -7.64
C LYS A 85 -25.43 16.07 -8.23
N LEU A 86 -25.67 15.01 -7.45
CA LEU A 86 -25.79 13.64 -7.94
C LEU A 86 -27.01 13.53 -8.87
N LYS A 87 -26.76 13.44 -10.18
CA LYS A 87 -27.79 13.54 -11.22
C LYS A 87 -28.54 12.23 -11.45
#